data_AF-A0A2M6ZV56-F1
#
_entry.id   AF-A0A2M6ZV56-F1
#
_cell.length_a   1.000
_cell.length_b   1.000
_cell.length_c   1.000
_cell.angle_alpha   90.00
_cell.angle_beta   90.00
_cell.angle_gamma   90.00
#
_symmetry.space_group_name_H-M   'P 1'
#
loop_
_entity.id
_entity.type
_entity.pdbx_description
1 polymer ?
#
loop_
_entity_poly.entity_id
_entity_poly.type
_entity_poly.pdbx_seq_one_letter_code
_entity_poly.pdbx_strand_id
1 'polypeptide(L)'
;MPVHIAGRCTVFAESDMIHKQQMGHKTDDILYGLCQALVRNYLKKVGLGKEILPQVVFQGGVAFNQGIIKALSETLDTEIIVPPHHELMGAIGTALLIHEEMGTNNCKTEFKGFEVSQTDFHVSSFMCKACPNLCEIAQISVKGKVLARWGGRCDRWEGTATREALNKDKF
;
A
#
# COMPACT_ATOMS: atom_id res chain seq x y z
N MET A 1 13.38 -27.48 19.92
CA MET A 1 13.80 -27.73 18.51
C MET A 1 12.59 -27.36 17.69
N PRO A 2 12.71 -26.41 16.75
CA PRO A 2 11.55 -25.79 16.13
C PRO A 2 10.65 -26.83 15.48
N VAL A 3 9.35 -26.67 15.68
CA VAL A 3 8.35 -27.60 15.15
C VAL A 3 8.14 -27.31 13.67
N HIS A 4 8.15 -28.34 12.84
CA HIS A 4 7.81 -28.17 11.44
C HIS A 4 6.32 -27.86 11.28
N ILE A 5 6.00 -26.65 10.81
CA ILE A 5 4.64 -26.22 10.47
C ILE A 5 4.41 -26.26 8.95
N ALA A 6 3.26 -26.78 8.53
CA ALA A 6 2.80 -26.81 7.15
C ALA A 6 2.35 -25.40 6.68
N GLY A 7 3.28 -24.60 6.14
CA GLY A 7 3.01 -23.22 5.70
C GLY A 7 2.52 -23.05 4.26
N ARG A 8 1.63 -23.91 3.73
CA ARG A 8 1.12 -23.76 2.33
C ARG A 8 -0.03 -22.76 2.22
N CYS A 9 -0.96 -22.77 3.17
CA CYS A 9 -2.02 -21.77 3.31
C CYS A 9 -2.28 -21.50 4.80
N THR A 10 -2.95 -20.39 5.12
CA THR A 10 -3.25 -19.99 6.49
C THR A 10 -4.10 -21.01 7.25
N VAL A 11 -5.14 -21.56 6.60
CA VAL A 11 -6.04 -22.55 7.22
C VAL A 11 -5.30 -23.83 7.62
N PHE A 12 -4.40 -24.32 6.75
CA PHE A 12 -3.60 -25.52 7.06
C PHE A 12 -2.50 -25.24 8.09
N ALA A 13 -1.90 -24.05 8.06
CA ALA A 13 -0.94 -23.66 9.08
C ALA A 13 -1.60 -23.61 10.47
N GLU A 14 -2.80 -23.03 10.57
CA GLU A 14 -3.58 -22.98 11.81
C GLU A 14 -3.93 -24.38 12.32
N SER A 15 -4.47 -25.24 11.45
CA SER A 15 -4.84 -26.62 11.81
C SER A 15 -3.62 -27.42 12.31
N ASP A 16 -2.48 -27.27 11.66
CA ASP A 16 -1.24 -27.94 12.07
C ASP A 16 -0.72 -27.38 13.40
N MET A 17 -0.74 -26.06 13.61
CA MET A 17 -0.38 -25.45 14.88
C MET A 17 -1.23 -25.95 16.05
N ILE A 18 -2.55 -26.06 15.87
CA ILE A 18 -3.47 -26.60 16.89
C ILE A 18 -3.10 -28.05 17.20
N HIS A 19 -2.86 -28.87 16.17
CA HIS A 19 -2.45 -30.26 16.36
C HIS A 19 -1.13 -30.36 17.13
N LYS A 20 -0.13 -29.54 16.79
CA LYS A 20 1.16 -29.51 17.51
C LYS A 20 1.01 -29.06 18.96
N GLN A 21 0.12 -28.12 19.22
CA GLN A 21 -0.19 -27.71 20.59
C GLN A 21 -0.81 -28.86 21.40
N GLN A 22 -1.76 -29.61 20.81
CA GLN A 22 -2.38 -30.79 21.45
C GLN A 22 -1.37 -31.91 21.74
N MET A 23 -0.33 -32.04 20.93
CA MET A 23 0.78 -32.97 21.16
C MET A 23 1.73 -32.51 22.29
N GLY A 24 1.51 -31.34 22.88
CA GLY A 24 2.32 -30.81 23.97
C GLY A 24 3.58 -30.08 23.53
N HIS A 25 3.69 -29.67 22.26
CA HIS A 25 4.80 -28.83 21.83
C HIS A 25 4.73 -27.45 22.49
N LYS A 26 5.90 -26.88 22.80
CA LYS A 26 6.01 -25.54 23.37
C LYS A 26 5.54 -24.50 22.37
N THR A 27 4.85 -23.47 22.87
CA THR A 27 4.38 -22.34 22.05
C THR A 27 5.52 -21.69 21.28
N ASP A 28 6.68 -21.46 21.90
CA ASP A 28 7.83 -20.84 21.24
C ASP A 28 8.35 -21.66 20.05
N ASP A 29 8.39 -22.98 20.17
CA ASP A 29 8.82 -23.88 19.08
C ASP A 29 7.79 -23.87 17.93
N ILE A 30 6.49 -23.72 18.24
CA ILE A 30 5.40 -23.61 17.25
C ILE A 30 5.47 -22.26 16.52
N LEU A 31 5.62 -21.16 17.26
CA LEU A 31 5.70 -19.80 16.70
C LEU A 31 6.92 -19.64 15.80
N TYR A 32 8.08 -20.14 16.22
CA TYR A 32 9.27 -20.10 15.37
C TYR A 32 9.13 -21.02 14.15
N GLY A 33 8.51 -22.19 14.33
CA GLY A 33 8.13 -23.10 13.25
C GLY A 33 7.26 -22.43 12.17
N LEU A 34 6.28 -21.62 12.59
CA LEU A 34 5.45 -20.82 11.69
C LEU A 34 6.29 -19.77 10.94
N CYS A 35 7.18 -19.04 11.62
CA CYS A 35 8.05 -18.07 10.97
C CYS A 35 8.90 -18.72 9.86
N GLN A 36 9.54 -19.85 10.16
CA GLN A 36 10.29 -20.60 9.16
C GLN A 36 9.40 -21.10 8.02
N ALA A 37 8.17 -21.53 8.31
CA ALA A 37 7.23 -21.98 7.29
C ALA A 37 6.83 -20.86 6.32
N LEU A 38 6.62 -19.64 6.83
CA LEU A 38 6.31 -18.45 6.03
C LEU A 38 7.50 -18.06 5.13
N VAL A 39 8.72 -18.04 5.67
CA VAL A 39 9.93 -17.74 4.89
C VAL A 39 10.15 -18.77 3.78
N ARG A 40 10.05 -20.07 4.10
CA ARG A 40 10.14 -21.14 3.08
C ARG A 40 9.10 -20.97 1.98
N ASN A 41 7.85 -20.62 2.35
CA ASN A 41 6.79 -20.38 1.39
C ASN A 41 7.12 -19.21 0.47
N TYR A 42 7.52 -18.07 1.06
CA TYR A 42 7.86 -16.85 0.33
C TYR A 42 8.99 -17.10 -0.68
N LEU A 43 10.09 -17.71 -0.25
CA LEU A 43 11.22 -18.01 -1.14
C LEU A 43 10.82 -18.99 -2.24
N LYS A 44 10.01 -20.01 -1.94
CA LYS A 44 9.54 -20.99 -2.92
C LYS A 44 8.55 -20.41 -3.95
N LYS A 45 7.78 -19.38 -3.59
CA LYS A 45 6.72 -18.81 -4.45
C LYS A 45 7.13 -17.52 -5.14
N VAL A 46 7.81 -16.63 -4.44
CA VAL A 46 8.16 -15.28 -4.89
C VAL A 46 9.65 -15.16 -5.22
N GLY A 47 10.49 -15.88 -4.48
CA GLY A 47 11.93 -15.97 -4.72
C GLY A 47 12.33 -16.99 -5.79
N LEU A 48 11.40 -17.80 -6.29
CA LEU A 48 11.71 -18.86 -7.25
C LEU A 48 12.34 -18.29 -8.53
N GLY A 49 13.51 -18.82 -8.89
CA GLY A 49 14.26 -18.38 -10.07
C GLY A 49 15.03 -17.06 -9.88
N LYS A 50 15.04 -16.48 -8.67
CA LYS A 50 15.84 -15.30 -8.35
C LYS A 50 17.07 -15.71 -7.54
N GLU A 51 18.23 -15.22 -7.95
CA GLU A 51 19.44 -15.28 -7.13
C GLU A 51 19.36 -14.14 -6.10
N ILE A 52 19.40 -14.49 -4.82
CA ILE A 52 19.35 -13.52 -3.72
C ILE A 52 20.76 -13.44 -3.13
N LEU A 53 21.47 -12.35 -3.41
CA LEU A 53 22.83 -12.12 -2.96
C LEU A 53 22.86 -11.02 -1.86
N PRO A 54 23.85 -11.06 -0.95
CA PRO A 54 24.05 -9.98 0.03
C PRO A 54 24.46 -8.66 -0.64
N GLN A 55 24.12 -7.49 -0.08
CA GLN A 55 23.34 -7.28 1.14
C GLN A 55 21.83 -7.41 0.91
N VAL A 56 21.12 -8.04 1.85
CA VAL A 56 19.66 -8.23 1.76
C VAL A 56 18.95 -7.24 2.68
N VAL A 57 18.09 -6.39 2.09
CA VAL A 57 17.25 -5.44 2.83
C VAL A 57 15.82 -5.97 2.94
N PHE A 58 15.28 -6.00 4.16
CA PHE A 58 13.90 -6.42 4.44
C PHE A 58 13.06 -5.25 4.95
N GLN A 59 11.96 -4.95 4.27
CA GLN A 59 11.09 -3.80 4.55
C GLN A 59 9.59 -4.18 4.55
N GLY A 60 8.75 -3.24 4.99
CA GLY A 60 7.31 -3.43 5.15
C GLY A 60 6.90 -3.80 6.58
N GLY A 61 5.60 -3.99 6.83
CA GLY A 61 5.07 -4.24 8.17
C GLY A 61 5.54 -5.56 8.80
N VAL A 62 5.87 -6.57 7.99
CA VAL A 62 6.36 -7.86 8.49
C VAL A 62 7.77 -7.74 9.09
N ALA A 63 8.53 -6.69 8.76
CA ALA A 63 9.84 -6.45 9.33
C ALA A 63 9.79 -6.05 10.83
N PHE A 64 8.62 -5.80 11.42
CA PHE A 64 8.49 -5.75 12.88
C PHE A 64 8.67 -7.12 13.54
N ASN A 65 8.46 -8.22 12.81
CA ASN A 65 8.55 -9.57 13.34
C ASN A 65 9.99 -10.09 13.34
N GLN A 66 10.62 -10.06 14.51
CA GLN A 66 11.99 -10.55 14.73
C GLN A 66 12.16 -12.05 14.40
N GLY A 67 11.11 -12.86 14.58
CA GLY A 67 11.13 -14.27 14.21
C GLY A 67 11.24 -14.49 12.69
N ILE A 68 10.62 -13.63 11.89
CA ILE A 68 10.75 -13.66 10.42
C ILE A 68 12.14 -13.19 9.99
N ILE A 69 12.67 -12.13 10.60
CA ILE A 69 14.03 -11.64 10.31
C ILE A 69 15.05 -12.74 10.58
N LYS A 70 14.96 -13.39 11.75
CA LYS A 70 15.82 -14.51 12.11
C LYS A 70 15.69 -15.68 11.14
N ALA A 71 14.45 -16.07 10.80
CA ALA A 71 14.22 -17.17 9.87
C ALA A 71 14.72 -16.86 8.45
N LEU A 72 14.60 -15.60 7.98
CA LEU A 72 15.18 -15.16 6.71
C LEU A 72 16.71 -15.24 6.74
N SER A 73 17.33 -14.72 7.80
CA SER A 73 18.78 -14.76 7.97
C SER A 73 19.32 -16.19 7.97
N GLU A 74 18.69 -17.10 8.73
CA GLU A 74 19.06 -18.52 8.76
C GLU A 74 18.84 -19.22 7.42
N THR A 75 17.79 -18.87 6.68
CA THR A 75 17.45 -19.55 5.41
C THR A 75 18.32 -19.06 4.25
N LEU A 76 18.72 -17.79 4.26
CA LEU A 76 19.55 -17.17 3.22
C LEU A 76 21.05 -17.19 3.57
N ASP A 77 21.41 -17.65 4.76
CA ASP A 77 22.77 -17.64 5.31
C ASP A 77 23.44 -16.26 5.19
N THR A 78 22.69 -15.21 5.54
CA THR A 78 23.16 -13.83 5.41
C THR A 78 22.51 -12.90 6.43
N GLU A 79 23.16 -11.77 6.68
CA GLU A 79 22.61 -10.72 7.53
C GLU A 79 21.47 -9.99 6.82
N ILE A 80 20.36 -9.79 7.53
CA ILE A 80 19.19 -9.07 7.02
C ILE A 80 19.20 -7.66 7.57
N ILE A 81 19.29 -6.69 6.68
CA ILE A 81 19.26 -5.26 7.02
C ILE A 81 17.81 -4.82 7.08
N VAL A 82 17.39 -4.28 8.22
CA VAL A 82 16.06 -3.68 8.39
C VAL A 82 16.24 -2.18 8.55
N PRO A 83 15.76 -1.36 7.59
CA PRO A 83 15.95 0.08 7.66
C PRO A 83 15.07 0.70 8.75
N PRO A 84 15.47 1.85 9.33
CA PRO A 84 14.60 2.60 10.23
C PRO A 84 13.34 3.05 9.48
N HIS A 85 12.16 3.01 10.11
CA HIS A 85 10.88 3.31 9.45
C HIS A 85 10.56 2.41 8.24
N HIS A 86 10.89 1.11 8.34
CA HIS A 86 10.64 0.12 7.29
C HIS A 86 9.16 0.05 6.83
N GLU A 87 8.22 0.53 7.64
CA GLU A 87 6.80 0.68 7.34
C GLU A 87 6.47 1.87 6.42
N LEU A 88 7.37 2.86 6.32
CA LEU A 88 7.18 4.08 5.52
C LEU A 88 8.05 4.14 4.25
N MET A 89 8.86 3.11 4.00
CA MET A 89 9.83 3.10 2.89
C MET A 89 9.23 3.42 1.52
N GLY A 90 8.01 2.95 1.23
CA GLY A 90 7.32 3.29 -0.02
C GLY A 90 6.99 4.79 -0.15
N ALA A 91 6.58 5.44 0.95
CA ALA A 91 6.31 6.87 0.97
C ALA A 91 7.60 7.69 0.86
N ILE A 92 8.66 7.26 1.55
CA ILE A 92 10.00 7.87 1.46
C ILE A 92 10.52 7.79 0.02
N GLY A 93 10.44 6.61 -0.60
CA GLY A 93 10.85 6.42 -2.00
C GLY A 93 10.09 7.32 -2.96
N THR A 94 8.77 7.47 -2.76
CA THR A 94 7.95 8.38 -3.56
C THR A 94 8.36 9.84 -3.37
N ALA A 95 8.62 10.27 -2.14
CA ALA A 95 9.08 11.62 -1.85
C ALA A 95 10.44 11.94 -2.51
N LEU A 96 11.37 10.98 -2.51
CA LEU A 96 12.67 11.11 -3.18
C LEU A 96 12.51 11.24 -4.70
N LEU A 97 11.70 10.38 -5.33
CA LEU A 97 11.44 10.45 -6.77
C LEU A 97 10.83 11.80 -7.18
N ILE A 98 9.87 12.30 -6.40
CA ILE A 98 9.28 13.63 -6.65
C ILE A 98 10.33 14.74 -6.49
N HIS A 99 11.18 14.64 -5.47
CA HIS A 99 12.25 15.62 -5.25
C HIS A 99 13.23 15.69 -6.42
N GLU A 100 13.67 14.54 -6.93
CA GLU A 100 14.55 14.43 -8.11
C GLU A 100 13.89 15.00 -9.37
N GLU A 101 12.62 14.67 -9.59
CA GLU A 101 11.84 15.15 -10.74
C GLU A 101 11.64 16.66 -10.70
N MET A 102 11.30 17.22 -9.53
CA MET A 102 11.14 18.67 -9.36
C MET A 102 12.46 19.42 -9.55
N GLY A 103 13.58 18.84 -9.10
CA GLY A 103 14.91 19.42 -9.30
C GLY A 103 15.34 19.42 -10.77
N THR A 104 14.97 18.40 -11.54
CA THR A 104 15.35 18.25 -12.95
C THR A 104 14.50 19.12 -13.87
N ASN A 105 13.18 19.18 -13.64
CA ASN A 105 12.24 19.84 -14.54
C ASN A 105 11.75 21.22 -14.05
N ASN A 106 12.30 21.73 -12.93
CA ASN A 106 11.93 22.99 -12.29
C ASN A 106 10.39 23.15 -12.12
N CYS A 107 9.73 22.04 -11.81
CA CYS A 107 8.28 21.95 -11.67
C CYS A 107 7.84 22.54 -10.31
N LYS A 108 6.71 23.25 -10.29
CA LYS A 108 6.07 23.69 -9.05
C LYS A 108 5.04 22.66 -8.59
N THR A 109 4.99 22.40 -7.28
CA THR A 109 3.98 21.50 -6.70
C THR A 109 2.58 22.12 -6.76
N GLU A 110 1.57 21.30 -7.06
CA GLU A 110 0.16 21.67 -6.94
C GLU A 110 -0.41 21.39 -5.54
N PHE A 111 0.41 20.87 -4.62
CA PHE A 111 0.01 20.57 -3.25
C PHE A 111 -0.54 21.84 -2.58
N LYS A 112 -1.81 21.78 -2.19
CA LYS A 112 -2.55 22.91 -1.62
C LYS A 112 -2.25 23.17 -0.14
N GLY A 113 -1.34 22.39 0.46
CA GLY A 113 -0.99 22.49 1.87
C GLY A 113 -1.93 21.68 2.78
N PHE A 114 -1.55 21.56 4.05
CA PHE A 114 -2.36 20.86 5.06
C PHE A 114 -3.56 21.68 5.57
N GLU A 115 -3.54 23.01 5.35
CA GLU A 115 -4.63 23.93 5.69
C GLU A 115 -5.93 23.64 4.93
N VAL A 116 -5.85 22.87 3.85
CA VAL A 116 -7.02 22.32 3.14
C VAL A 116 -7.97 21.62 4.11
N SER A 117 -7.45 20.92 5.12
CA SER A 117 -8.28 20.23 6.13
C SER A 117 -9.14 21.16 6.98
N GLN A 118 -8.77 22.44 7.09
CA GLN A 118 -9.47 23.46 7.84
C GLN A 118 -10.35 24.36 6.95
N THR A 119 -10.38 24.07 5.64
CA THR A 119 -11.16 24.86 4.68
C THR A 119 -12.62 24.43 4.72
N ASP A 120 -13.54 25.40 4.74
CA ASP A 120 -14.97 25.12 4.63
C ASP A 120 -15.33 24.66 3.21
N PHE A 121 -15.56 23.36 3.07
CA PHE A 121 -16.10 22.77 1.85
C PHE A 121 -17.62 22.73 1.90
N HIS A 122 -18.26 23.30 0.89
CA HIS A 122 -19.68 23.16 0.69
C HIS A 122 -19.94 22.07 -0.35
N VAL A 123 -20.59 20.98 0.08
CA VAL A 123 -21.03 19.88 -0.76
C VAL A 123 -22.48 20.11 -1.17
N SER A 124 -22.75 20.03 -2.47
CA SER A 124 -24.12 20.06 -3.01
C SER A 124 -24.26 19.04 -4.13
N SER A 125 -25.49 18.74 -4.56
CA SER A 125 -25.73 17.85 -5.70
C SER A 125 -26.75 18.45 -6.68
N PHE A 126 -26.69 17.99 -7.94
CA PHE A 126 -27.68 18.34 -8.96
C PHE A 126 -27.95 17.18 -9.90
N MET A 127 -29.11 17.19 -10.56
CA MET A 127 -29.50 16.18 -11.53
C MET A 127 -28.98 16.53 -12.92
N CYS A 128 -28.13 15.67 -13.49
CA CYS A 128 -27.60 15.82 -14.84
C CYS A 128 -28.67 15.50 -15.89
N LYS A 129 -29.00 16.45 -16.76
CA LYS A 129 -29.99 16.30 -17.84
C LYS A 129 -29.36 16.05 -19.23
N ALA A 130 -28.09 15.66 -19.26
CA ALA A 130 -27.33 15.44 -20.48
C ALA A 130 -27.83 14.28 -21.33
N CYS A 131 -28.41 13.26 -20.69
CA CYS A 131 -28.88 12.04 -21.31
C CYS A 131 -29.98 11.40 -20.44
N PRO A 132 -30.63 10.32 -20.88
CA PRO A 132 -31.74 9.68 -20.16
C PRO A 132 -31.37 9.10 -18.79
N ASN A 133 -30.08 8.97 -18.47
CA ASN A 133 -29.62 8.34 -17.22
C ASN A 133 -29.89 9.18 -15.97
N LEU A 134 -30.17 10.48 -16.12
CA LEU A 134 -30.51 11.40 -15.03
C LEU A 134 -29.65 11.19 -13.77
N CYS A 135 -28.33 11.17 -13.93
CA CYS A 135 -27.42 10.90 -12.82
C CYS A 135 -27.46 12.05 -11.80
N GLU A 136 -27.47 11.73 -10.51
CA GLU A 136 -27.18 12.69 -9.46
C GLU A 136 -25.67 12.95 -9.42
N ILE A 137 -25.28 14.21 -9.58
CA ILE A 137 -23.88 14.64 -9.60
C ILE A 137 -23.61 15.39 -8.31
N ALA A 138 -22.68 14.86 -7.52
CA ALA A 138 -22.15 15.55 -6.36
C ALA A 138 -21.12 16.60 -6.82
N GLN A 139 -21.10 17.75 -6.16
CA GLN A 139 -20.13 18.81 -6.37
C GLN A 139 -19.60 19.34 -5.05
N ILE A 140 -18.28 19.55 -4.98
CA ILE A 140 -17.61 20.24 -3.87
C ILE A 140 -17.26 21.65 -4.32
N SER A 141 -17.55 22.63 -3.47
CA SER A 141 -17.22 24.03 -3.69
C SER A 141 -16.55 24.65 -2.47
N VAL A 142 -15.66 25.62 -2.71
CA VAL A 142 -15.01 26.42 -1.66
C VAL A 142 -15.17 27.88 -2.03
N LYS A 143 -15.69 28.71 -1.11
CA LYS A 143 -15.93 30.15 -1.33
C LYS A 143 -16.70 30.43 -2.64
N GLY A 144 -17.67 29.59 -2.97
CA GLY A 144 -18.49 29.69 -4.20
C GLY A 144 -17.82 29.17 -5.49
N LYS A 145 -16.54 28.76 -5.45
CA LYS A 145 -15.85 28.14 -6.59
C LYS A 145 -15.98 26.62 -6.54
N VAL A 146 -16.51 26.01 -7.60
CA VAL A 146 -16.57 24.56 -7.74
C VAL A 146 -15.15 23.99 -7.91
N LEU A 147 -14.78 23.03 -7.07
CA LEU A 147 -13.47 22.38 -7.10
C LEU A 147 -13.51 21.05 -7.86
N ALA A 148 -14.55 20.24 -7.65
CA ALA A 148 -14.67 18.93 -8.24
C ALA A 148 -16.13 18.50 -8.36
N ARG A 149 -16.39 17.60 -9.31
CA ARG A 149 -17.67 16.91 -9.49
C ARG A 149 -17.44 15.42 -9.67
N TRP A 150 -18.42 14.59 -9.30
CA TRP A 150 -18.41 13.15 -9.51
C TRP A 150 -19.82 12.55 -9.38
N GLY A 151 -19.97 11.24 -9.65
CA GLY A 151 -21.24 10.51 -9.48
C GLY A 151 -22.00 10.21 -10.78
N GLY A 152 -21.47 10.65 -11.93
CA GLY A 152 -22.03 10.31 -13.24
C GLY A 152 -21.71 8.87 -13.63
N ARG A 153 -22.56 8.25 -14.46
CA ARG A 153 -22.23 6.98 -15.15
C ARG A 153 -21.23 7.16 -16.30
N CYS A 154 -20.86 8.39 -16.60
CA CYS A 154 -19.96 8.76 -17.67
C CYS A 154 -19.02 9.87 -17.19
N ASP A 155 -17.91 10.06 -17.89
CA ASP A 155 -16.81 10.91 -17.44
C ASP A 155 -17.07 12.41 -17.59
N ARG A 156 -18.25 12.83 -18.07
CA ARG A 156 -18.60 14.24 -18.32
C ARG A 156 -18.35 15.15 -17.12
N TRP A 157 -18.52 14.62 -15.91
CA TRP A 157 -18.35 15.38 -14.68
C TRP A 157 -17.19 14.86 -13.84
N GLU A 158 -16.43 13.86 -14.30
CA GLU A 158 -15.28 13.34 -13.56
C GLU A 158 -14.08 14.24 -13.78
N GLY A 159 -13.77 15.07 -12.77
CA GLY A 159 -12.59 15.92 -12.82
C GLY A 159 -12.54 17.01 -11.74
N THR A 160 -11.34 17.51 -11.50
CA THR A 160 -11.11 18.77 -10.80
C THR A 160 -11.29 19.92 -11.78
N ALA A 161 -12.02 20.97 -11.37
CA ALA A 161 -12.34 22.14 -12.19
C ALA A 161 -11.10 22.95 -12.67
N THR A 162 -9.89 22.54 -12.28
CA THR A 162 -8.62 23.12 -12.72
C THR A 162 -8.21 22.73 -14.13
N ARG A 163 -8.76 21.67 -14.74
CA ARG A 163 -8.44 21.29 -16.14
C ARG A 163 -9.38 21.88 -17.20
N GLU A 164 -10.53 22.44 -16.83
CA GLU A 164 -11.52 22.97 -17.79
C GLU A 164 -11.30 24.43 -18.20
N ALA A 165 -10.29 25.13 -17.68
CA ALA A 165 -9.96 26.50 -18.10
C ALA A 165 -9.10 26.57 -19.39
N LEU A 166 -8.70 25.42 -19.98
CA LEU A 166 -7.84 25.39 -21.18
C LEU A 166 -8.56 24.98 -22.48
N ASN A 167 -9.87 24.70 -22.47
CA ASN A 167 -10.60 24.28 -23.67
C ASN A 167 -12.01 24.87 -23.76
N LYS A 168 -12.16 26.18 -23.48
CA LYS A 168 -13.41 26.92 -23.76
C LYS A 168 -13.26 28.02 -24.81
N ASP A 169 -12.20 27.96 -25.62
CA ASP A 169 -12.09 28.69 -26.89
C ASP A 169 -11.93 27.70 -28.04
N LYS A 170 -12.98 26.92 -28.32
CA LYS A 170 -13.27 26.38 -29.66
C LYS A 170 -14.62 25.68 -29.63
N PHE A 171 -15.48 26.18 -30.52
CA PHE A 171 -16.88 25.82 -30.83
C PHE A 171 -17.93 26.61 -30.08
#